data_AF-A0A497K8M8-F1
#
_entry.id   AF-A0A497K8M8-F1
#
_cell.length_a   1.000
_cell.length_b   1.000
_cell.length_c   1.000
_cell.angle_alpha   90.00
_cell.angle_beta   90.00
_cell.angle_gamma   90.00
#
_symmetry.space_group_name_H-M   'P 1'
#
loop_
_entity.id
_entity.type
_entity.pdbx_description
1 polymer ?
#
loop_
_entity_poly.entity_id
_entity_poly.type
_entity_poly.pdbx_seq_one_letter_code
_entity_poly.pdbx_strand_id
1 'polypeptide(L)' 'MLSQTIGFRVSPQLYDVLKRVCEARGEDVSDFVRRAVLKELAELSFLPEEQKKALGIKGASDSAGRNQGDA' A
#
# COMPACT_ATOMS: atom_id res chain seq x y z
N MET A 1 -13.76 10.31 -10.05
CA MET A 1 -13.51 9.77 -11.40
C MET A 1 -12.01 9.67 -11.58
N LEU A 2 -11.46 8.51 -11.97
CA LEU A 2 -10.04 8.37 -12.27
C LEU A 2 -9.79 8.78 -13.74
N SER A 3 -8.82 9.64 -14.02
CA SER A 3 -8.58 10.18 -15.36
C SER A 3 -7.15 10.01 -15.88
N GLN A 4 -6.19 9.68 -15.02
CA GLN A 4 -4.78 9.52 -15.38
C GLN A 4 -4.42 8.03 -15.43
N THR A 5 -3.58 7.65 -16.41
CA THR A 5 -3.11 6.27 -16.61
C THR A 5 -1.60 6.21 -16.55
N ILE A 6 -1.06 5.29 -15.74
CA ILE A 6 0.37 4.96 -15.68
C ILE A 6 0.53 3.55 -16.25
N GLY A 7 1.15 3.44 -17.43
CA GLY A 7 1.41 2.17 -18.11
C GLY A 7 2.88 1.79 -18.05
N PHE A 8 3.17 0.53 -17.74
CA PHE A 8 4.52 -0.02 -17.77
C PHE A 8 4.48 -1.49 -18.22
N ARG A 9 5.61 -1.98 -18.75
CA ARG A 9 5.75 -3.38 -19.18
C ARG A 9 6.19 -4.23 -18.00
N VAL A 10 5.67 -5.45 -17.94
CA VAL A 10 6.03 -6.48 -16.96
C VAL A 10 6.46 -7.76 -17.67
N SER A 11 7.19 -8.62 -16.96
CA SER A 11 7.48 -9.96 -17.47
C SER A 11 6.19 -10.81 -17.51
N PRO A 12 6.11 -11.82 -18.40
CA PRO A 12 4.97 -12.74 -18.45
C PRO A 12 4.73 -13.43 -17.10
N GLN A 13 5.80 -13.82 -16.40
CA GLN A 13 5.70 -14.50 -15.11
C GLN A 13 5.05 -13.61 -14.04
N LEU A 14 5.40 -12.32 -14.01
CA LEU A 14 4.80 -11.37 -13.08
C LEU A 14 3.33 -11.14 -13.40
N TYR A 15 2.98 -11.03 -14.69
CA TYR A 15 1.59 -10.91 -15.13
C TYR A 15 0.73 -12.10 -14.67
N ASP A 16 1.22 -13.32 -14.83
CA ASP A 16 0.50 -14.55 -14.45
C ASP A 16 0.33 -14.68 -12.93
N VAL A 17 1.33 -14.25 -12.15
CA VAL A 17 1.22 -14.20 -10.69
C VAL A 17 0.20 -13.15 -10.27
N LEU A 18 0.26 -11.93 -10.83
CA LEU A 18 -0.68 -10.85 -10.53
C LEU A 18 -2.12 -11.28 -10.79
N LYS A 19 -2.39 -11.86 -11.97
CA LYS A 19 -3.74 -12.33 -12.32
C LYS A 19 -4.26 -13.36 -11.34
N ARG A 20 -3.48 -14.42 -11.06
CA ARG A 20 -3.91 -15.48 -10.13
C ARG A 20 -4.19 -14.94 -8.72
N VAL A 21 -3.39 -14.01 -8.23
CA VAL A 21 -3.61 -13.38 -6.91
C VAL A 21 -4.90 -12.56 -6.91
N CYS A 22 -5.14 -11.76 -7.96
CA CYS A 22 -6.33 -10.93 -8.08
C CYS A 22 -7.60 -11.78 -8.21
N GLU A 23 -7.57 -12.84 -9.02
CA GLU A 23 -8.66 -13.82 -9.16
C GLU A 23 -8.97 -14.51 -7.84
N ALA A 24 -7.96 -15.02 -7.13
CA ALA A 24 -8.15 -15.69 -5.84
C ALA A 24 -8.75 -14.78 -4.76
N ARG A 25 -8.55 -13.47 -4.89
CA ARG A 25 -9.07 -12.46 -3.95
C ARG A 25 -10.38 -11.82 -4.42
N GLY A 26 -10.81 -12.09 -5.64
CA GLY A 26 -11.97 -11.42 -6.25
C GLY A 26 -11.78 -9.91 -6.40
N GLU A 27 -10.55 -9.42 -6.60
CA GLU A 27 -10.24 -8.00 -6.79
C GLU A 27 -9.71 -7.73 -8.21
N ASP A 28 -9.92 -6.52 -8.73
CA ASP A 28 -9.36 -6.11 -10.02
C ASP A 28 -7.85 -5.82 -9.91
N VAL A 29 -7.11 -6.07 -10.99
CA VAL A 29 -5.66 -5.80 -11.04
C VAL A 29 -5.36 -4.33 -10.76
N SER A 30 -6.17 -3.40 -11.26
CA SER A 30 -5.96 -1.98 -11.04
C SER A 30 -6.17 -1.57 -9.58
N ASP A 31 -7.11 -2.20 -8.87
CA ASP A 31 -7.33 -1.96 -7.45
C ASP A 31 -6.21 -2.58 -6.60
N PHE A 32 -5.74 -3.78 -6.94
CA PHE A 32 -4.58 -4.41 -6.31
C PHE A 32 -3.34 -3.52 -6.44
N VAL A 33 -3.01 -3.08 -7.67
CA VAL A 33 -1.83 -2.26 -7.95
C VAL A 33 -1.95 -0.90 -7.28
N ARG A 34 -3.12 -0.25 -7.33
CA ARG A 34 -3.34 1.03 -6.65
C ARG A 34 -3.10 0.91 -5.15
N ARG A 35 -3.62 -0.14 -4.52
CA ARG A 35 -3.40 -0.42 -3.09
C ARG A 35 -1.94 -0.71 -2.78
N ALA A 36 -1.24 -1.47 -3.62
CA ALA A 36 0.18 -1.75 -3.45
C ALA A 36 1.03 -0.47 -3.54
N VAL A 37 0.79 0.36 -4.56
CA VAL A 37 1.50 1.64 -4.74
C VAL A 37 1.23 2.59 -3.57
N LEU A 38 -0.03 2.70 -3.10
CA LEU A 38 -0.35 3.56 -1.95
C LEU A 38 0.37 3.11 -0.67
N LYS A 39 0.51 1.80 -0.46
CA LYS A 39 1.27 1.28 0.69
C LYS A 39 2.75 1.65 0.60
N GLU A 40 3.38 1.43 -0.55
CA GLU A 40 4.78 1.81 -0.78
C GLU A 40 5.00 3.32 -0.56
N LEU A 41 4.13 4.17 -1.11
CA LEU A 41 4.21 5.61 -0.92
C LEU A 41 4.00 6.04 0.54
N ALA A 42 3.11 5.36 1.28
CA ALA A 42 2.92 5.62 2.70
C ALA A 42 4.15 5.23 3.53
N GLU A 43 4.76 4.07 3.25
CA GLU A 43 6.00 3.61 3.90
C GLU A 43 7.15 4.58 3.63
N LEU A 44 7.26 5.10 2.41
CA LEU A 44 8.21 6.13 2.01
C LEU A 44 7.83 7.55 2.49
N SER A 45 6.76 7.69 3.29
CA SER A 45 6.29 8.95 3.84
C SER A 45 5.86 10.03 2.85
N PHE A 46 5.43 9.64 1.64
CA PHE A 46 4.87 10.53 0.62
C PHE A 46 3.36 10.75 0.72
N LEU A 47 2.66 10.04 1.62
CA LEU A 47 1.23 10.25 1.88
C LEU A 47 1.00 11.00 3.22
N PRO A 48 -0.09 11.75 3.37
CA PRO A 48 -0.46 12.36 4.66
C PRO A 48 -0.67 11.31 5.77
N GLU A 49 -0.41 11.67 7.02
CA GLU A 49 -0.51 10.76 8.17
C GLU A 49 -1.89 10.11 8.34
N GLU A 50 -2.97 10.84 8.04
CA GLU A 50 -4.33 10.28 8.07
C GLU A 50 -4.52 9.13 7.07
N GLN A 51 -3.91 9.26 5.89
CA GLN A 51 -3.97 8.21 4.86
C GLN A 51 -3.08 7.03 5.21
N LYS A 52 -1.91 7.26 5.83
CA LYS A 52 -1.06 6.17 6.35
C LYS A 52 -1.81 5.33 7.39
N LYS A 53 -2.50 5.98 8.34
CA LYS A 53 -3.33 5.32 9.35
C LYS A 53 -4.45 4.49 8.72
N ALA A 54 -5.15 5.04 7.72
CA ALA A 54 -6.20 4.31 6.98
C ALA A 54 -5.67 3.07 6.24
N LEU A 55 -4.40 3.09 5.83
CA LEU A 55 -3.71 1.95 5.20
C LEU A 55 -3.13 0.95 6.22
N GLY A 56 -3.26 1.23 7.52
CA GLY A 56 -2.73 0.39 8.61
C GLY A 56 -1.22 0.53 8.81
N ILE A 57 -0.59 1.57 8.24
CA ILE A 57 0.84 1.83 8.39
C ILE A 57 1.00 2.74 9.62
N LYS A 58 1.65 2.22 10.67
CA LYS A 58 2.02 3.01 11.85
C LYS A 58 3.08 4.02 11.43
N GLY A 59 2.73 5.30 11.44
CA GLY A 59 3.70 6.37 11.25
C GLY A 59 4.78 6.31 12.34
N ALA A 60 5.96 6.89 12.07
CA ALA A 60 7.09 6.94 13.00
C ALA A 60 6.77 7.61 14.36
N SER A 61 5.58 8.21 14.53
CA SER A 61 5.11 8.80 15.79
C SER A 61 4.54 7.77 16.79
N ASP A 62 4.20 6.55 16.36
CA ASP A 62 3.60 5.54 17.24
C ASP A 62 4.61 4.74 18.10
N SER A 63 5.92 4.95 17.89
CA SER A 63 6.98 4.27 18.65
C SER A 63 7.59 5.12 19.79
N ALA A 64 7.20 6.38 19.97
CA ALA A 64 7.79 7.31 20.95
C ALA A 64 7.03 7.40 22.30
N GLY A 65 6.23 6.39 22.67
CA GLY A 65 5.29 6.48 23.79
C GLY A 65 5.24 5.30 24.77
N ARG A 66 6.32 4.51 24.91
CA ARG A 66 6.43 3.47 25.96
C ARG A 66 7.76 3.57 26.69
N ASN A 67 7.84 4.54 27.61
CA ASN A 67 8.47 4.37 28.91
C ASN A 67 8.21 5.61 29.77
N GLN A 68 7.12 5.56 30.52
CA GLN A 68 6.89 6.44 31.66
C GLN A 68 6.48 5.57 32.85
N GLY A 69 7.41 5.43 33.80
CA GLY A 69 7.14 5.09 35.19
C GLY A 69 7.15 3.60 35.53
N ASP A 70 8.28 3.14 36.05
CA ASP A 70 8.26 2.31 37.27
C ASP A 70 9.17 2.99 38.29
N ALA A 71 8.63 3.10 39.50
CA ALA A 71 9.10 3.88 40.64
C ALA A 71 10.27 3.23 41.39
#